data_AF-A0A4P6JWZ7-F1
#
_entry.id   AF-A0A4P6JWZ7-F1
#
_cell.length_a   1.000
_cell.length_b   1.000
_cell.length_c   1.000
_cell.angle_alpha   90.00
_cell.angle_beta   90.00
_cell.angle_gamma   90.00
#
_symmetry.space_group_name_H-M   'P 1'
#
loop_
_entity.id
_entity.type
_entity.pdbx_description
1 polymer ?
#
loop_
_entity_poly.entity_id
_entity_poly.type
_entity_poly.pdbx_seq_one_letter_code
_entity_poly.pdbx_strand_id
1 'polypeptide(L)' 'MNITTNPSNEHTMAPEGASIFSRKVARSGHISYEGRPYFISKNLAGRYIRLVVHGDRLIVDTSIPLHKEYPLV' A
#
# COMPACT_ATOMS: atom_id res chain seq x y z
N MET A 1 12.11 -13.76 31.52
CA MET A 1 11.02 -14.04 30.57
C MET A 1 11.59 -13.81 29.18
N ASN A 2 11.70 -14.86 28.36
CA ASN A 2 12.17 -14.74 27.00
C ASN A 2 11.03 -14.18 26.14
N ILE A 3 11.24 -13.00 25.56
CA ILE A 3 10.27 -12.34 24.71
C ILE A 3 10.51 -12.85 23.30
N THR A 4 9.74 -13.86 22.90
CA THR A 4 9.72 -14.32 21.51
C THR A 4 9.01 -13.26 20.68
N THR A 5 9.77 -12.42 19.98
CA THR A 5 9.23 -11.51 18.97
C THR A 5 8.87 -12.35 17.73
N ASN A 6 7.62 -12.81 17.67
CA ASN A 6 7.04 -13.26 16.41
C ASN A 6 6.80 -12.00 15.55
N PRO A 7 7.41 -11.86 14.36
CA PRO A 7 6.96 -10.88 13.40
C PRO A 7 5.60 -11.38 12.90
N SER A 8 4.52 -10.86 13.48
CA SER A 8 3.17 -11.17 13.02
C SER A 8 3.06 -10.71 11.56
N ASN A 9 2.94 -11.70 10.67
CA ASN A 9 2.31 -11.54 9.36
C ASN A 9 0.85 -11.12 9.60
N GLU A 10 0.63 -9.90 10.06
CA GLU A 10 -0.69 -9.29 10.11
C GLU A 10 -1.11 -9.02 8.68
N HIS A 11 -1.65 -10.05 8.03
CA HIS A 11 -2.71 -9.85 7.08
C HIS A 11 -3.81 -9.13 7.85
N THR A 12 -3.76 -7.80 7.86
CA THR A 12 -4.84 -6.96 8.37
C THR A 12 -6.09 -7.44 7.64
N MET A 13 -6.94 -8.15 8.38
CA MET A 13 -8.20 -8.67 7.85
C MET A 13 -8.92 -7.47 7.27
N ALA A 14 -9.28 -7.55 6.00
CA ALA A 14 -10.03 -6.46 5.41
C ALA A 14 -11.35 -6.30 6.18
N PRO A 15 -11.84 -5.08 6.37
CA PRO A 15 -13.15 -4.85 6.96
C PRO A 15 -14.22 -5.70 6.27
N GLU A 16 -15.22 -6.16 7.01
CA GLU A 16 -16.33 -6.92 6.44
C GLU A 16 -17.03 -6.11 5.34
N GLY A 17 -17.33 -6.75 4.20
CA GLY A 17 -17.88 -6.07 3.02
C GLY A 17 -16.87 -5.27 2.18
N ALA A 18 -15.59 -5.29 2.52
CA ALA A 18 -14.57 -4.62 1.71
C ALA A 18 -14.20 -5.40 0.44
N SER A 19 -14.02 -4.67 -0.66
CA SER A 19 -13.48 -5.20 -1.91
C SER A 19 -11.96 -5.05 -1.97
N ILE A 20 -11.25 -6.13 -2.29
CA ILE A 20 -9.78 -6.14 -2.34
C ILE A 20 -9.32 -6.21 -3.80
N PHE A 21 -8.43 -5.31 -4.18
CA PHE A 21 -7.84 -5.27 -5.52
C PHE A 21 -6.32 -5.29 -5.45
N SER A 22 -5.69 -5.91 -6.44
CA SER A 22 -4.28 -5.71 -6.73
C SER A 22 -4.13 -4.71 -7.87
N ARG A 23 -3.33 -3.66 -7.66
CA ARG A 23 -3.06 -2.64 -8.68
C ARG A 23 -1.59 -2.32 -8.77
N LYS A 24 -1.10 -2.19 -10.00
CA LYS A 24 0.25 -1.73 -10.28
C LYS A 24 0.31 -0.21 -10.15
N VAL A 25 1.27 0.29 -9.39
CA VAL A 25 1.55 1.72 -9.31
C VAL A 25 2.26 2.16 -10.59
N ALA A 26 1.74 3.19 -11.24
CA ALA A 26 2.32 3.78 -12.43
C ALA A 26 3.70 4.38 -12.14
N ARG A 27 4.50 4.61 -13.18
CA ARG A 27 5.82 5.26 -13.05
C ARG A 27 5.77 6.64 -12.39
N SER A 28 4.63 7.33 -12.52
CA SER A 28 4.38 8.62 -11.88
C SER A 28 4.04 8.52 -10.38
N GLY A 29 3.88 7.31 -9.83
CA GLY A 29 3.50 7.07 -8.43
C GLY A 29 1.99 7.00 -8.18
N HIS A 30 1.17 6.93 -9.23
CA HIS A 30 -0.29 6.93 -9.15
C HIS A 30 -0.89 5.55 -9.42
N ILE A 31 -2.13 5.36 -8.97
CA ILE A 31 -3.02 4.28 -9.42
C ILE A 31 -4.31 4.90 -9.99
N SER A 32 -5.06 4.12 -10.75
CA SER A 32 -6.43 4.48 -11.15
C SER A 32 -7.45 3.56 -10.47
N TYR A 33 -8.50 4.16 -9.93
CA TYR A 33 -9.67 3.45 -9.40
C TYR A 33 -10.92 4.17 -9.89
N GLU A 34 -11.87 3.44 -10.50
CA GLU A 34 -13.09 3.99 -11.11
C GLU A 34 -12.82 5.19 -12.05
N GLY A 35 -11.78 5.08 -12.88
CA GLY A 35 -11.38 6.13 -13.83
C GLY A 35 -10.71 7.35 -13.19
N ARG A 36 -10.59 7.42 -11.86
CA ARG A 36 -9.96 8.53 -11.13
C ARG A 36 -8.53 8.18 -10.70
N PRO A 37 -7.55 9.09 -10.88
CA PRO A 37 -6.20 8.88 -10.42
C PRO A 37 -6.05 9.20 -8.92
N TYR A 38 -5.27 8.38 -8.21
CA TYR A 38 -4.87 8.62 -6.82
C TYR A 38 -3.35 8.54 -6.71
N PHE A 39 -2.74 9.53 -6.06
CA PHE A 39 -1.31 9.51 -5.77
C PHE A 39 -1.03 8.57 -4.60
N ILE A 40 -0.03 7.70 -4.76
CA ILE A 40 0.40 6.75 -3.73
C ILE A 40 1.82 7.12 -3.26
N SER A 41 2.81 6.85 -4.10
CA SER A 41 4.21 7.19 -3.88
C SER A 41 5.01 6.81 -5.11
N LYS A 42 5.94 7.69 -5.54
CA LYS A 42 6.91 7.35 -6.60
C LYS A 42 7.83 6.20 -6.20
N ASN A 43 8.08 5.98 -4.90
CA ASN A 43 8.94 4.90 -4.43
C ASN A 43 8.31 3.51 -4.68
N LEU A 44 7.00 3.45 -4.89
CA LEU A 44 6.28 2.22 -5.21
C LEU A 44 6.06 2.03 -6.72
N ALA A 45 6.58 2.92 -7.56
CA ALA A 45 6.45 2.83 -9.01
C ALA A 45 6.82 1.43 -9.53
N GLY A 46 5.92 0.84 -10.33
CA GLY A 46 6.09 -0.50 -10.90
C GLY A 46 5.72 -1.66 -9.97
N ARG A 47 5.49 -1.42 -8.67
CA ARG A 47 5.06 -2.46 -7.73
C ARG A 47 3.55 -2.67 -7.81
N TYR A 48 3.12 -3.91 -7.60
CA TYR A 48 1.73 -4.22 -7.30
C TYR A 48 1.49 -4.00 -5.81
N ILE A 49 0.40 -3.31 -5.49
CA ILE A 49 -0.02 -3.01 -4.13
C ILE A 49 -1.44 -3.51 -3.90
N ARG A 50 -1.77 -3.79 -2.64
CA ARG A 50 -3.12 -4.16 -2.22
C ARG A 50 -3.92 -2.88 -1.98
N LEU A 51 -5.10 -2.81 -2.59
CA LEU A 51 -6.09 -1.77 -2.34
C LEU A 51 -7.30 -2.41 -1.69
N VAL A 52 -7.85 -1.74 -0.70
CA VAL A 52 -9.07 -2.16 0.00
C VAL A 52 -10.09 -1.03 -0.15
N VAL A 53 -11.23 -1.33 -0.76
CA VAL A 53 -12.35 -0.39 -0.91
C VAL A 53 -13.43 -0.79 0.07
N HIS A 54 -13.84 0.14 0.92
CA HIS A 54 -14.86 -0.12 1.92
C HIS A 54 -15.72 1.14 2.11
N GLY A 55 -16.99 1.07 1.73
CA GLY A 55 -17.87 2.23 1.65
C GLY A 55 -17.33 3.25 0.64
N ASP A 56 -17.13 4.48 1.09
CA ASP A 56 -16.57 5.61 0.33
C ASP A 56 -15.05 5.76 0.48
N ARG A 57 -14.38 4.77 1.09
CA ARG A 57 -12.95 4.84 1.42
C ARG A 57 -12.13 3.94 0.51
N LEU A 58 -11.09 4.50 -0.10
CA LEU A 58 -10.02 3.77 -0.77
C LEU A 58 -8.80 3.71 0.17
N ILE A 59 -8.50 2.50 0.66
CA ILE A 59 -7.40 2.23 1.59
C ILE A 59 -6.25 1.59 0.82
N VAL A 60 -5.07 2.15 1.00
CA VAL A 60 -3.83 1.66 0.40
C VAL A 60 -3.13 0.81 1.45
N ASP A 61 -3.17 -0.52 1.27
CA ASP A 61 -2.57 -1.46 2.21
C ASP A 61 -1.16 -1.84 1.73
N THR A 62 -0.20 -0.95 2.02
CA THR A 62 1.20 -1.15 1.69
C THR A 62 2.09 -0.28 2.56
N SER A 63 3.28 -0.78 2.91
CA SER A 63 4.29 0.01 3.60
C SER A 63 4.94 1.00 2.65
N ILE A 64 4.75 2.30 2.90
CA ILE A 64 5.44 3.38 2.18
C ILE A 64 6.69 3.77 2.98
N PRO A 65 7.90 3.66 2.42
CA PRO A 65 9.11 4.10 3.12
C PRO A 65 9.02 5.59 3.42
N LEU A 66 9.01 5.96 4.72
CA LEU A 66 9.02 7.35 5.19
C LEU A 66 10.44 7.93 5.20
N HIS A 67 11.45 7.10 5.47
CA HIS A 67 12.85 7.49 5.47
C HIS A 67 13.48 7.15 4.12
N LYS A 68 14.10 8.15 3.49
CA LYS A 68 14.81 7.98 2.23
C LYS A 68 16.14 8.71 2.31
N GLU A 69 17.21 7.93 2.26
CA GLU A 69 18.57 8.44 2.21
C GLU A 69 19.03 8.54 0.75
N TYR A 70 19.80 9.59 0.46
CA TYR A 70 20.44 9.77 -0.83
C TYR A 70 21.95 9.88 -0.60
N PRO A 71 22.77 9.11 -1.32
CA PRO A 71 24.20 9.37 -1.34
C PRO A 71 24.42 10.71 -2.06
N LEU A 72 25.26 11.57 -1.47
CA LEU A 72 25.74 12.77 -2.13
C LEU A 72 27.12 12.45 -2.72
N VAL A 73 27.15 12.18 -4.03
CA VAL A 73 28.36 12.07 -4.88
C VAL A 73 28.01 12.45 -6.31
#